data_AF-A0A2I0LZ62-F1
#
_entry.id   AF-A0A2I0LZ62-F1
#
_cell.length_a   1.000
_cell.length_b   1.000
_cell.length_c   1.000
_cell.angle_alpha   90.00
_cell.angle_beta   90.00
_cell.angle_gamma   90.00
#
_symmetry.space_group_name_H-M   'P 1'
#
loop_
_entity.id
_entity.type
_entity.pdbx_description
1 polymer ?
#
loop_
_entity_poly.entity_id
_entity_poly.type
_entity_poly.pdbx_seq_one_letter_code
_entity_poly.pdbx_strand_id
1 'polypeptide(L)'
;MMGCEHKMYFLTNIHVVRACVSFHIHNGQHDTACRLLEHCKAEEKEELVQLWHEIHYRRVMEKHHTNFLTPLQKFRCRKRNPPPISLCPEGLKNRNYSDEVRQQLHRFAAEVTANPSKEQREGLARDMNLQPTQVYNWFANYRRRQKSSLLRTEKLNNSRPERTLTYPKKEQQDEGSYAPQTAVLCRAVSCLKRGQARL
;
A
#
# COMPACT_ATOMS: atom_id res chain seq x y z
N MET A 1 1.24 -20.59 -32.53
CA MET A 1 2.56 -20.46 -31.88
C MET A 1 3.60 -20.32 -32.97
N MET A 2 4.30 -19.18 -33.07
CA MET A 2 5.39 -19.00 -34.05
C MET A 2 6.65 -19.72 -33.54
N GLY A 3 6.91 -20.90 -34.10
CA GLY A 3 8.15 -21.65 -33.97
C GLY A 3 9.06 -21.32 -35.15
N CYS A 4 9.95 -20.36 -34.97
CA CYS A 4 10.97 -20.00 -35.95
C CYS A 4 12.30 -19.90 -35.19
N GLU A 5 13.35 -20.53 -35.71
CA GLU A 5 14.70 -20.54 -35.11
C GLU A 5 15.26 -19.13 -34.90
N HIS A 6 14.78 -18.15 -35.68
CA HIS A 6 15.18 -16.76 -35.59
C HIS A 6 14.47 -15.96 -34.48
N LYS A 7 13.55 -16.59 -33.73
CA LYS A 7 12.79 -15.94 -32.64
C LYS A 7 13.69 -15.33 -31.56
N MET A 8 14.86 -15.91 -31.32
CA MET A 8 15.84 -15.36 -30.39
C MET A 8 16.39 -14.01 -30.86
N TYR A 9 16.62 -13.81 -32.15
CA TYR A 9 17.11 -12.55 -32.74
C TYR A 9 16.00 -11.49 -32.83
N PHE A 10 14.74 -11.89 -33.01
CA PHE A 10 13.64 -10.93 -32.98
C PHE A 10 13.40 -10.33 -31.59
N LEU A 11 13.75 -11.06 -30.53
CA LEU A 11 13.61 -10.59 -29.14
C LEU A 11 14.77 -9.71 -28.66
N THR A 12 15.78 -9.45 -29.52
CA THR A 12 16.83 -8.46 -29.26
C THR A 12 16.51 -7.10 -29.89
N ASN A 13 15.71 -7.06 -30.96
CA ASN A 13 15.31 -5.82 -31.62
C ASN A 13 14.07 -5.20 -30.94
N ILE A 14 14.25 -4.03 -30.34
CA ILE A 14 13.19 -3.32 -29.61
C ILE A 14 11.97 -2.98 -30.48
N HIS A 15 12.16 -2.64 -31.75
CA HIS A 15 11.06 -2.28 -32.65
C HIS A 15 10.19 -3.50 -32.98
N VAL A 16 10.82 -4.66 -33.20
CA VAL A 16 10.09 -5.92 -33.43
C VAL A 16 9.32 -6.33 -32.17
N VAL A 17 9.97 -6.26 -31.00
CA VAL A 17 9.33 -6.52 -29.71
C VAL A 17 8.13 -5.60 -29.51
N ARG A 18 8.28 -4.29 -29.74
CA ARG A 18 7.21 -3.30 -29.63
C ARG A 18 6.04 -3.59 -30.57
N ALA A 19 6.30 -3.95 -31.83
CA ALA A 19 5.27 -4.31 -32.79
C ALA A 19 4.51 -5.56 -32.34
N CYS A 20 5.21 -6.62 -31.92
CA CYS A 20 4.60 -7.85 -31.43
C CYS A 20 3.77 -7.63 -30.15
N VAL A 21 4.29 -6.86 -29.19
CA VAL A 21 3.55 -6.50 -27.97
C VAL A 21 2.28 -5.73 -28.31
N SER A 22 2.38 -4.73 -29.18
CA SER A 22 1.23 -3.92 -29.60
C SER A 22 0.15 -4.76 -30.28
N PHE A 23 0.56 -5.70 -31.15
CA PHE A 23 -0.35 -6.66 -31.77
C PHE A 23 -1.09 -7.53 -30.74
N HIS A 24 -0.37 -8.07 -29.75
CA HIS A 24 -0.98 -8.87 -28.70
C HIS A 24 -1.92 -8.05 -27.79
N ILE A 25 -1.57 -6.80 -27.48
CA ILE A 25 -2.45 -5.87 -26.76
C ILE A 25 -3.75 -5.66 -27.53
N HIS A 26 -3.69 -5.35 -28.83
CA HIS A 26 -4.87 -5.10 -29.64
C HIS A 26 -5.81 -6.32 -29.72
N ASN A 27 -5.26 -7.53 -29.67
CA ASN A 27 -6.03 -8.77 -29.69
C ASN A 27 -6.52 -9.22 -28.29
N GLY A 28 -6.35 -8.40 -27.25
CA GLY A 28 -6.69 -8.75 -25.86
C GLY A 28 -5.80 -9.83 -25.23
N GLN A 29 -4.70 -10.21 -25.89
CA GLN A 29 -3.80 -11.28 -25.47
C GLN A 29 -2.71 -10.77 -24.51
N HIS A 30 -3.13 -10.11 -23.42
CA HIS A 30 -2.24 -9.47 -22.46
C HIS A 30 -1.21 -10.42 -21.83
N ASP A 31 -1.61 -11.65 -21.48
CA ASP A 31 -0.69 -12.60 -20.86
C ASP A 31 0.42 -13.05 -21.84
N THR A 32 0.13 -13.10 -23.15
CA THR A 32 1.14 -13.37 -24.18
C THR A 32 2.09 -12.19 -24.34
N ALA A 33 1.57 -10.96 -24.29
CA ALA A 33 2.39 -9.75 -24.32
C ALA A 33 3.35 -9.67 -23.12
N CYS A 34 2.87 -9.99 -21.90
CA CYS A 34 3.72 -10.06 -20.70
C CYS A 34 4.82 -11.10 -20.85
N ARG A 35 4.48 -12.33 -21.26
CA ARG A 35 5.47 -13.40 -21.48
C ARG A 35 6.54 -13.01 -22.50
N LEU A 36 6.17 -12.28 -23.55
CA LEU A 36 7.12 -11.82 -24.57
C LEU A 36 8.14 -10.85 -23.96
N LEU A 37 7.69 -9.90 -23.14
CA LEU A 37 8.57 -8.96 -22.46
C LEU A 37 9.47 -9.62 -21.41
N GLU A 38 8.97 -10.62 -20.68
CA GLU A 38 9.76 -11.34 -19.67
C GLU A 38 11.01 -12.02 -20.26
N HIS A 39 10.92 -12.49 -21.51
CA HIS A 39 12.00 -13.18 -22.23
C HIS A 39 12.77 -12.27 -23.20
N CYS A 40 12.47 -10.97 -23.21
CA CYS A 40 13.13 -10.02 -24.10
C CYS A 40 14.58 -9.76 -23.64
N LYS A 41 15.50 -9.74 -24.61
CA LYS A 41 16.93 -9.49 -24.41
C LYS A 41 17.38 -8.12 -24.94
N ALA A 42 16.44 -7.26 -25.35
CA ALA A 42 16.78 -5.93 -25.84
C ALA A 42 17.46 -5.08 -24.74
N GLU A 43 18.39 -4.25 -25.17
CA GLU A 43 19.24 -3.41 -24.31
C GLU A 43 18.47 -2.20 -23.75
N GLU A 44 17.48 -1.70 -24.49
CA GLU A 44 16.66 -0.53 -24.12
C GLU A 44 15.63 -0.86 -23.03
N LYS A 45 16.09 -0.97 -21.78
CA LYS A 45 15.26 -1.37 -20.63
C LYS A 45 14.13 -0.38 -20.33
N GLU A 46 14.35 0.92 -20.51
CA GLU A 46 13.33 1.95 -20.26
C GLU A 46 12.11 1.78 -21.17
N GLU A 47 12.29 1.50 -22.46
CA GLU A 47 11.19 1.28 -23.39
C GLU A 47 10.40 0.02 -23.06
N LEU A 48 11.09 -1.06 -22.68
CA LEU A 48 10.43 -2.31 -22.27
C LEU A 48 9.59 -2.12 -21.00
N VAL A 49 10.06 -1.31 -20.04
CA VAL A 49 9.28 -0.97 -18.85
C VAL A 49 8.03 -0.14 -19.22
N GLN A 50 8.13 0.76 -20.20
CA GLN A 50 6.96 1.48 -20.70
C GLN A 50 5.93 0.53 -21.34
N LEU A 51 6.38 -0.43 -22.15
CA LEU A 51 5.51 -1.46 -22.73
C LEU A 51 4.83 -2.32 -21.65
N TRP A 52 5.55 -2.70 -20.60
CA TRP A 52 4.98 -3.41 -19.47
C TRP A 52 3.84 -2.62 -18.82
N HIS A 53 4.05 -1.31 -18.61
CA HIS A 53 3.03 -0.43 -18.07
C HIS A 53 1.81 -0.33 -18.99
N GLU A 54 2.01 -0.23 -20.30
CA GLU A 54 0.93 -0.15 -21.29
C GLU A 54 0.05 -1.41 -21.29
N ILE A 55 0.65 -2.61 -21.26
CA ILE A 55 -0.10 -3.88 -21.17
C ILE A 55 -1.03 -3.87 -19.96
N HIS A 56 -0.53 -3.47 -18.80
CA HIS A 56 -1.34 -3.43 -17.58
C HIS A 56 -2.36 -2.29 -17.57
N TYR A 57 -2.08 -1.15 -18.20
CA TYR A 57 -3.08 -0.10 -18.36
C TYR A 57 -4.24 -0.56 -19.22
N ARG A 58 -3.96 -1.21 -20.35
CA ARG A 58 -4.96 -1.76 -21.27
C ARG A 58 -5.84 -2.80 -20.59
N ARG A 59 -5.25 -3.72 -19.84
CA ARG A 59 -5.98 -4.70 -19.02
C ARG A 59 -6.92 -4.05 -17.99
N VAL A 60 -6.49 -2.96 -17.34
CA VAL A 60 -7.32 -2.23 -16.36
C VAL A 60 -8.42 -1.42 -17.07
N MET A 61 -8.11 -0.81 -18.21
CA MET A 61 -9.05 -0.09 -19.06
C MET A 61 -10.19 -1.00 -19.53
N GLU A 62 -9.87 -2.18 -20.06
CA GLU A 62 -10.86 -3.19 -20.46
C GLU A 62 -11.72 -3.64 -19.28
N LYS A 63 -11.09 -3.98 -18.15
CA LYS A 63 -11.82 -4.40 -16.94
C LYS A 63 -12.85 -3.36 -16.48
N HIS A 64 -12.52 -2.08 -16.62
CA HIS A 64 -13.39 -0.98 -16.21
C HIS A 64 -14.20 -0.38 -17.37
N HIS A 65 -14.13 -0.97 -18.57
CA HIS A 65 -14.79 -0.47 -19.78
C HIS A 65 -14.55 1.04 -20.01
N THR A 66 -13.29 1.47 -19.85
CA THR A 66 -12.88 2.87 -20.01
C THR A 66 -11.69 3.00 -20.93
N ASN A 67 -11.62 4.10 -21.68
CA ASN A 67 -10.54 4.35 -22.63
C ASN A 67 -9.39 5.16 -22.02
N PHE A 68 -9.50 5.58 -20.74
CA PHE A 68 -8.47 6.36 -20.08
C PHE A 68 -8.30 5.99 -18.60
N LEU A 69 -7.10 6.21 -18.08
CA LEU A 69 -6.80 6.05 -16.65
C LEU A 69 -6.29 7.37 -16.09
N THR A 70 -6.85 7.77 -14.95
CA THR A 70 -6.35 8.90 -14.17
C THR A 70 -4.91 8.66 -13.71
N PRO A 71 -4.12 9.71 -13.42
CA PRO A 71 -2.76 9.57 -12.90
C PRO A 71 -2.68 8.66 -11.66
N LEU A 72 -3.68 8.72 -10.77
CA LEU A 72 -3.76 7.89 -9.58
C LEU A 72 -4.02 6.41 -9.92
N GLN A 73 -4.90 6.13 -10.88
CA GLN A 73 -5.13 4.77 -11.36
C GLN A 73 -3.87 4.19 -12.02
N LYS A 74 -3.18 4.96 -12.88
CA LYS A 74 -1.90 4.56 -13.47
C LYS A 74 -0.87 4.25 -12.39
N PHE A 75 -0.75 5.11 -11.37
CA PHE A 75 0.15 4.87 -10.23
C PHE A 75 -0.19 3.58 -9.47
N ARG A 76 -1.47 3.35 -9.13
CA ARG A 76 -1.92 2.12 -8.46
C ARG A 76 -1.67 0.88 -9.31
N CYS A 77 -1.87 0.99 -10.63
CA CYS A 77 -1.62 -0.08 -11.58
C CYS A 77 -0.14 -0.47 -11.58
N ARG A 78 0.78 0.50 -11.72
CA ARG A 78 2.24 0.25 -11.64
C ARG A 78 2.66 -0.34 -10.31
N LYS A 79 2.07 0.14 -9.20
CA LYS A 79 2.38 -0.38 -7.86
C LYS A 79 1.94 -1.85 -7.68
N ARG A 80 0.82 -2.24 -8.28
CA ARG A 80 0.30 -3.62 -8.20
C ARG A 80 1.02 -4.57 -9.15
N ASN A 81 1.48 -4.07 -10.30
CA ASN A 81 2.12 -4.84 -11.35
C ASN A 81 3.55 -4.32 -11.59
N PRO A 82 4.50 -4.57 -10.65
CA PRO A 82 5.88 -4.16 -10.84
C PRO A 82 6.47 -4.88 -12.06
N PRO A 83 7.38 -4.23 -12.82
CA PRO A 83 8.09 -4.90 -13.91
C PRO A 83 8.92 -6.07 -13.35
N PRO A 84 9.07 -7.16 -14.12
CA PRO A 84 9.90 -8.30 -13.73
C PRO A 84 11.38 -7.91 -13.65
N ILE A 85 12.15 -8.68 -12.88
CA ILE A 85 13.59 -8.45 -12.64
C ILE A 85 14.39 -8.47 -13.97
N SER A 86 13.92 -9.23 -14.97
CA SER A 86 14.54 -9.26 -16.30
C SER A 86 14.51 -7.91 -17.04
N LEU A 87 13.54 -7.05 -16.70
CA LEU A 87 13.40 -5.70 -17.24
C LEU A 87 14.01 -4.63 -16.33
N CYS A 88 14.09 -4.89 -15.02
CA CYS A 88 14.62 -3.94 -14.03
C CYS A 88 15.48 -4.68 -12.99
N PRO A 89 16.79 -4.85 -13.23
CA PRO A 89 17.69 -5.60 -12.37
C PRO A 89 17.85 -4.98 -10.97
N GLU A 90 17.91 -3.65 -10.86
CA GLU A 90 17.98 -2.96 -9.56
C GLU A 90 16.66 -3.01 -8.77
N GLY A 91 15.59 -3.53 -9.37
CA GLY A 91 14.25 -3.53 -8.81
C GLY A 91 13.67 -2.13 -8.64
N LEU A 92 12.40 -2.07 -8.26
CA LEU A 92 11.77 -0.78 -7.96
C LEU A 92 12.36 -0.20 -6.68
N LYS A 93 12.94 1.01 -6.78
CA LYS A 93 13.40 1.79 -5.60
C LYS A 93 12.29 1.83 -4.54
N ASN A 94 12.62 1.38 -3.32
CA ASN A 94 11.71 1.48 -2.19
C ASN A 94 11.47 2.96 -1.89
N ARG A 95 10.24 3.43 -2.12
CA ARG A 95 9.85 4.83 -1.87
C ARG A 95 9.49 5.10 -0.42
N ASN A 96 9.45 4.07 0.43
CA ASN A 96 9.15 4.25 1.84
C ASN A 96 10.40 4.70 2.59
N TYR A 97 10.21 5.56 3.59
CA TYR A 97 11.27 5.88 4.53
C TYR A 97 11.72 4.64 5.31
N SER A 98 12.99 4.66 5.73
CA SER A 98 13.52 3.66 6.66
C SER A 98 12.69 3.64 7.95
N ASP A 99 12.75 2.51 8.65
CA ASP A 99 11.99 2.27 9.87
C ASP A 99 12.34 3.29 10.96
N GLU A 100 13.61 3.67 11.05
CA GLU A 100 14.12 4.71 11.94
C GLU A 100 13.49 6.07 11.67
N VAL A 101 13.53 6.54 10.41
CA VAL A 101 12.92 7.82 10.00
C VAL A 101 11.42 7.82 10.27
N ARG A 102 10.74 6.69 9.99
CA ARG A 102 9.30 6.56 10.28
C ARG A 102 9.04 6.70 11.78
N GLN A 103 9.82 6.04 12.62
CA GLN A 103 9.67 6.09 14.07
C GLN A 103 9.93 7.49 14.62
N GLN A 104 10.98 8.17 14.16
CA GLN A 104 11.29 9.54 14.58
C GLN A 104 10.19 10.53 14.21
N LEU A 105 9.69 10.48 12.97
CA LEU A 105 8.56 11.33 12.54
C LEU A 105 7.29 11.07 13.36
N HIS A 106 6.99 9.79 13.64
CA HIS A 106 5.86 9.41 14.49
C HIS A 106 6.02 9.89 15.93
N ARG A 107 7.21 9.72 16.52
CA ARG A 107 7.54 10.17 17.87
C ARG A 107 7.35 11.68 17.98
N PHE A 108 7.96 12.44 17.07
CA PHE A 108 7.81 13.90 17.05
C PHE A 108 6.34 14.33 16.93
N ALA A 109 5.56 13.67 16.07
CA ALA A 109 4.16 14.00 15.89
C ALA A 109 3.30 13.71 17.12
N ALA A 110 3.66 12.70 17.92
CA ALA A 110 2.95 12.31 19.13
C ALA A 110 3.37 13.11 20.36
N GLU A 111 4.68 13.37 20.51
CA GLU A 111 5.26 13.97 21.72
C GLU A 111 5.40 15.49 21.61
N VAL A 112 5.59 16.04 20.40
CA VAL A 112 5.85 17.48 20.20
C VAL A 112 4.66 18.16 19.51
N THR A 113 4.42 17.88 18.23
CA THR A 113 3.32 18.49 17.48
C THR A 113 3.08 17.82 16.12
N ALA A 114 1.82 17.75 15.71
CA ALA A 114 1.43 17.37 14.35
C ALA A 114 1.51 18.52 13.32
N ASN A 115 1.78 19.75 13.78
CA ASN A 115 1.89 20.97 12.98
C ASN A 115 3.26 21.64 13.18
N PRO A 116 4.37 21.03 12.74
CA PRO A 116 5.68 21.61 12.94
C PRO A 116 5.85 22.93 12.19
N SER A 117 6.55 23.87 12.83
CA SER A 117 6.95 25.15 12.22
C SER A 117 7.90 24.94 11.03
N LYS A 118 8.25 26.01 10.30
CA LYS A 118 9.26 25.93 9.23
C LYS A 118 10.61 25.46 9.79
N GLU A 119 11.06 26.06 10.88
CA GLU A 119 12.33 25.72 11.53
C GLU A 119 12.37 24.28 12.04
N GLN A 120 11.29 23.82 12.68
CA GLN A 120 11.19 22.43 13.14
C GLN A 120 11.25 21.44 11.98
N ARG A 121 10.60 21.75 10.85
CA ARG A 121 10.67 20.91 9.65
C ARG A 121 12.07 20.87 9.05
N GLU A 122 12.77 22.00 9.04
CA GLU A 122 14.15 22.07 8.55
C GLU A 122 15.12 21.33 9.47
N GLY A 123 14.94 21.41 10.79
CA GLY A 123 15.70 20.62 11.77
C GLY A 123 15.52 19.12 11.53
N LEU A 124 14.26 18.66 11.53
CA LEU A 124 13.91 17.26 11.24
C LEU A 124 14.47 16.78 9.89
N ALA A 125 14.43 17.64 8.87
CA ALA A 125 14.96 17.32 7.55
C ALA A 125 16.48 17.09 7.60
N ARG A 126 17.23 17.95 8.30
CA ARG A 126 18.67 17.77 8.50
C ARG A 126 18.98 16.50 9.28
N ASP A 127 18.30 16.27 10.40
CA ASP A 127 18.58 15.14 11.30
C ASP A 127 18.34 13.78 10.63
N MET A 128 17.33 13.70 9.77
CA MET A 128 16.95 12.46 9.08
C MET A 128 17.47 12.36 7.64
N ASN A 129 18.33 13.30 7.22
CA ASN A 129 18.81 13.42 5.83
C ASN A 129 17.68 13.38 4.78
N LEU A 130 16.62 14.14 5.04
CA LEU A 130 15.47 14.31 4.17
C LEU A 130 15.43 15.72 3.58
N GLN A 131 14.65 15.89 2.53
CA GLN A 131 14.28 17.20 2.04
C GLN A 131 13.17 17.82 2.93
N PRO A 132 13.19 19.13 3.21
CA PRO A 132 12.13 19.78 3.99
C PRO A 132 10.72 19.54 3.44
N THR A 133 10.59 19.43 2.11
CA THR A 133 9.33 19.10 1.42
C THR A 133 8.83 17.69 1.73
N GLN A 134 9.75 16.72 1.93
CA GLN A 134 9.41 15.35 2.32
C GLN A 134 8.81 15.33 3.74
N VAL A 135 9.44 16.04 4.67
CA VAL A 135 8.94 16.19 6.04
C VAL A 135 7.57 16.89 6.04
N TYR A 136 7.43 18.01 5.31
CA TYR A 136 6.15 18.70 5.15
C TYR A 136 5.04 17.77 4.65
N ASN A 137 5.30 17.02 3.56
CA ASN A 137 4.35 16.10 2.97
C ASN A 137 3.97 14.96 3.92
N TRP A 138 4.93 14.47 4.72
CA TRP A 138 4.66 13.46 5.73
C TRP A 138 3.68 13.98 6.79
N PHE A 139 3.91 15.16 7.37
CA PHE A 139 3.00 15.74 8.36
C PHE A 139 1.62 16.10 7.78
N ALA A 140 1.58 16.61 6.54
CA ALA A 140 0.30 16.85 5.85
C ALA A 140 -0.50 15.54 5.67
N ASN A 141 0.17 14.45 5.29
CA ASN A 141 -0.44 13.14 5.17
C ASN A 141 -0.86 12.56 6.53
N TYR A 142 -0.03 12.74 7.57
CA TYR A 142 -0.30 12.30 8.93
C TYR A 142 -1.60 12.91 9.45
N ARG A 143 -1.76 14.24 9.37
CA ARG A 143 -2.98 14.93 9.80
C ARG A 143 -4.21 14.51 9.01
N ARG A 144 -4.08 14.33 7.68
CA ARG A 144 -5.18 13.86 6.84
C ARG A 144 -5.67 12.48 7.29
N ARG A 145 -4.74 11.57 7.63
CA ARG A 145 -5.07 10.23 8.12
C ARG A 145 -5.72 10.29 9.51
N GLN A 146 -5.20 11.11 10.42
CA GLN A 146 -5.79 11.31 11.75
C GLN A 146 -7.24 11.77 11.65
N LYS A 147 -7.52 12.83 10.86
CA LYS A 147 -8.89 13.30 10.62
C LYS A 147 -9.80 12.20 10.05
N SER A 148 -9.31 11.42 9.09
CA SER A 148 -10.10 10.32 8.52
C SER A 148 -10.38 9.19 9.52
N SER A 149 -9.47 8.95 10.46
CA SER A 149 -9.64 7.95 11.51
C SER A 149 -10.69 8.39 12.52
N LEU A 150 -10.63 9.64 12.98
CA LEU A 150 -11.61 10.21 13.92
C LEU A 150 -13.03 10.15 13.34
N LEU A 151 -13.20 10.57 12.08
CA LEU A 151 -14.50 10.50 11.39
C LEU A 151 -15.05 9.07 11.25
N ARG A 152 -14.17 8.05 11.18
CA ARG A 152 -14.61 6.64 11.15
C ARG A 152 -15.04 6.18 12.54
N THR A 153 -14.30 6.54 13.58
CA THR A 153 -14.62 6.22 14.97
C THR A 153 -15.95 6.86 15.40
N GLU A 154 -16.18 8.13 15.06
CA GLU A 154 -17.45 8.82 15.34
C GLU A 154 -18.64 8.12 14.66
N LYS A 155 -18.50 7.73 13.38
CA LYS A 155 -19.55 6.98 12.67
C LYS A 155 -19.86 5.63 13.33
N LEU A 156 -18.83 4.92 13.80
CA LEU A 156 -18.99 3.65 14.50
C LEU A 156 -19.70 3.83 15.86
N ASN A 157 -19.32 4.86 16.61
CA ASN A 157 -19.93 5.17 17.91
C ASN A 157 -21.40 5.57 17.77
N ASN A 158 -21.74 6.39 16.78
CA ASN A 158 -23.12 6.83 16.52
C ASN A 158 -24.02 5.73 15.94
N SER A 159 -23.45 4.61 15.48
CA SER A 159 -24.19 3.46 14.95
C SER A 159 -24.51 2.40 16.01
N ARG A 160 -24.02 2.57 17.24
CA ARG A 160 -24.30 1.66 18.36
C ARG A 160 -25.38 2.31 19.23
N PRO A 161 -26.59 1.73 19.36
CA PRO A 161 -27.61 2.32 20.23
C PRO A 161 -27.09 2.32 21.67
N GLU A 162 -27.03 3.51 22.27
CA GLU A 162 -26.72 3.69 23.69
C GLU A 162 -27.73 2.87 24.50
N ARG A 163 -27.26 1.78 25.10
CA ARG A 163 -28.01 1.12 26.15
C ARG A 163 -27.78 1.93 27.42
N THR A 164 -28.71 2.82 27.73
CA THR A 164 -28.76 3.57 28.99
C THR A 164 -28.67 2.58 30.15
N LEU A 165 -27.52 2.51 30.81
CA LEU A 165 -27.36 1.79 32.07
C LEU A 165 -27.87 2.71 33.19
N THR A 166 -29.15 2.57 33.54
CA THR A 166 -29.69 3.03 34.81
C THR A 166 -29.03 2.23 35.93
N TYR A 167 -28.10 2.85 36.66
CA TYR A 167 -27.59 2.33 37.93
C TYR A 167 -28.64 2.55 39.03
N PRO A 168 -29.01 1.52 39.83
CA PRO A 168 -29.74 1.75 41.06
C PRO A 168 -28.77 2.22 42.15
N LYS A 169 -29.15 3.32 42.82
CA LYS A 169 -28.51 3.86 44.02
C LYS A 169 -28.63 2.84 45.16
N LYS A 170 -27.51 2.35 45.72
CA LYS A 170 -27.49 1.61 46.99
C LYS A 170 -26.71 2.41 48.02
N GLU A 171 -27.38 2.67 49.14
CA GLU A 171 -26.88 3.32 50.35
C GLU A 171 -25.77 2.45 50.98
N GLN A 172 -24.73 3.13 51.46
CA GLN A 172 -23.64 2.57 52.26
C GLN A 172 -24.00 2.66 53.73
N GLN A 173 -23.96 1.55 54.45
CA GLN A 173 -23.49 1.54 55.83
C GLN A 173 -22.51 0.38 56.03
N ASP A 174 -21.42 0.76 56.69
CA ASP A 174 -20.12 0.15 56.83
C ASP A 174 -20.04 -0.69 58.11
N GLU A 175 -19.12 -1.66 58.13
CA GLU A 175 -18.39 -2.22 59.29
C GLU A 175 -18.03 -3.71 59.12
N GLY A 176 -16.73 -4.00 59.13
CA GLY A 176 -16.22 -5.11 59.95
C GLY A 176 -15.61 -6.35 59.27
N SER A 177 -14.33 -6.24 58.91
CA SER A 177 -13.24 -7.15 59.33
C SER A 177 -12.91 -8.50 58.62
N TYR A 178 -11.59 -8.66 58.43
CA TYR A 178 -10.71 -9.84 58.39
C TYR A 178 -10.48 -10.64 57.08
N ALA A 179 -9.19 -10.67 56.67
CA ALA A 179 -8.56 -11.51 55.62
C ALA A 179 -8.24 -12.94 56.19
N PRO A 180 -7.61 -13.93 55.49
CA PRO A 180 -6.90 -13.87 54.21
C PRO A 180 -6.97 -15.13 53.28
N GLN A 181 -6.31 -14.99 52.11
CA GLN A 181 -5.55 -16.02 51.35
C GLN A 181 -6.23 -17.07 50.42
N THR A 182 -5.46 -17.33 49.35
CA THR A 182 -5.49 -18.41 48.33
C THR A 182 -6.59 -18.35 47.27
N ALA A 183 -6.45 -18.83 46.04
CA ALA A 183 -5.40 -18.92 45.03
C ALA A 183 -6.09 -19.61 43.82
N VAL A 184 -5.40 -19.63 42.68
CA VAL A 184 -5.46 -20.69 41.66
C VAL A 184 -6.46 -20.55 40.47
N LEU A 185 -5.85 -20.51 39.27
CA LEU A 185 -6.26 -21.10 37.98
C LEU A 185 -7.47 -20.48 37.24
N CYS A 186 -7.59 -20.47 35.91
CA CYS A 186 -6.90 -21.23 34.88
C CYS A 186 -7.04 -20.56 33.49
N ARG A 187 -6.18 -21.03 32.59
CA ARG A 187 -6.08 -20.78 31.15
C ARG A 187 -7.35 -21.15 30.36
N ALA A 188 -7.52 -20.52 29.20
CA ALA A 188 -7.63 -21.15 27.85
C ALA A 188 -7.82 -20.01 26.83
N VAL A 189 -6.95 -19.74 25.85
CA VAL A 189 -6.42 -20.56 24.74
C VAL A 189 -7.52 -21.08 23.80
N SER A 190 -7.51 -20.46 22.60
CA SER A 190 -7.88 -21.01 21.29
C SER A 190 -9.37 -21.12 20.92
N CYS A 191 -9.71 -20.51 19.78
CA CYS A 191 -10.00 -21.20 18.51
C CYS A 191 -10.65 -20.20 17.53
N LEU A 192 -10.03 -19.87 16.41
CA LEU A 192 -9.89 -20.60 15.15
C LEU A 192 -10.92 -20.14 14.10
N LYS A 193 -10.38 -19.54 13.04
CA LYS A 193 -10.74 -19.65 11.61
C LYS A 193 -12.21 -19.87 11.23
N ARG A 194 -12.71 -18.97 10.38
CA ARG A 194 -13.43 -19.21 9.09
C ARG A 194 -13.25 -17.92 8.26
N GLY A 195 -12.79 -17.87 7.02
CA GLY A 195 -12.75 -18.87 5.95
C GLY A 195 -13.91 -18.63 4.97
N GLN A 196 -13.57 -18.27 3.71
CA GLN A 196 -14.38 -18.21 2.47
C GLN A 196 -15.18 -16.91 2.25
N ALA A 197 -14.97 -16.14 1.16
CA ALA A 197 -14.98 -16.40 -0.29
C ALA A 197 -16.40 -16.54 -0.88
N ARG A 198 -16.64 -15.76 -1.96
CA ARG A 198 -17.72 -15.76 -2.99
C ARG A 198 -18.10 -14.29 -3.28
N LEU A 199 -18.27 -13.82 -4.51
CA LEU A 199 -18.22 -14.36 -5.88
C LEU A 199 -17.68 -13.23 -6.78
#